data_AF-A0A810NBX8-F1
#
_entry.id   AF-A0A810NBX8-F1
#
_cell.length_a   1.000
_cell.length_b   1.000
_cell.length_c   1.000
_cell.angle_alpha   90.00
_cell.angle_beta   90.00
_cell.angle_gamma   90.00
#
_symmetry.space_group_name_H-M   'P 1'
#
loop_
_entity.id
_entity.type
_entity.pdbx_description
1 polymer ?
#
loop_
_entity_poly.entity_id
_entity_poly.type
_entity_poly.pdbx_seq_one_letter_code
_entity_poly.pdbx_strand_id
1 'polypeptide(L)' 'MKTSAWHSIKQSVHHNETLCTEGNNIERENKREGTGGKPLCKNCADI' A
#
# COMPACT_ATOMS: atom_id res chain seq x y z
N MET A 1 -7.08 10.24 -0.56
CA MET A 1 -8.25 9.69 -1.27
C MET A 1 -8.10 8.18 -1.37
N LYS A 2 -9.07 7.45 -0.80
CA LYS A 2 -9.09 5.99 -0.82
C LYS A 2 -9.18 5.46 -2.25
N THR A 3 -8.47 4.36 -2.53
CA THR A 3 -8.45 3.66 -3.82
C THR A 3 -8.31 2.15 -3.59
N SER A 4 -8.41 1.36 -4.67
CA SER A 4 -8.15 -0.08 -4.65
C SER A 4 -6.83 -0.39 -3.96
N ALA A 5 -6.84 -1.39 -3.08
CA ALA A 5 -5.67 -1.74 -2.29
C ALA A 5 -4.51 -2.23 -3.17
N TRP A 6 -3.29 -1.99 -2.71
CA TRP A 6 -2.06 -2.54 -3.27
C TRP A 6 -1.05 -2.81 -2.16
N HIS A 7 -0.06 -3.65 -2.44
CA HIS A 7 1.03 -3.90 -1.51
C HIS A 7 2.35 -4.12 -2.25
N SER A 8 3.46 -4.04 -1.52
CA SER A 8 4.76 -4.49 -2.00
C SER A 8 5.00 -5.94 -1.58
N ILE A 9 5.59 -6.76 -2.46
CA ILE A 9 6.09 -8.09 -2.08
C ILE A 9 7.20 -8.02 -1.02
N LYS A 10 7.88 -6.86 -0.90
CA LYS A 10 8.97 -6.63 0.07
C LYS A 10 8.52 -5.98 1.38
N GLN A 11 7.26 -5.52 1.48
CA GLN A 11 6.73 -4.89 2.71
C GLN A 11 5.76 -5.82 3.44
N SER A 12 5.50 -5.52 4.71
CA SER A 12 4.56 -6.25 5.57
C SER A 12 3.20 -5.55 5.71
N VAL A 13 2.89 -4.54 4.89
CA VAL A 13 1.64 -3.78 4.92
C VAL A 13 1.02 -3.67 3.52
N HIS A 14 -0.27 -3.35 3.45
CA HIS A 14 -0.93 -2.88 2.25
C HIS A 14 -1.29 -1.40 2.36
N HIS A 15 -1.52 -0.79 1.21
CA HIS A 15 -1.86 0.62 1.04
C HIS A 15 -3.18 0.71 0.30
N ASN A 16 -3.97 1.73 0.61
CA ASN A 16 -5.24 2.00 -0.06
C ASN A 16 -5.48 3.51 -0.22
N GLU A 17 -4.44 4.33 -0.08
CA GLU A 17 -4.51 5.79 -0.07
C GLU A 17 -3.54 6.41 -1.06
N THR A 18 -4.04 7.14 -2.06
CA THR A 18 -3.21 7.72 -3.13
C THR A 18 -2.21 8.75 -2.62
N LEU A 19 -2.40 9.28 -1.42
CA LEU A 19 -1.49 10.23 -0.76
C LEU A 19 -0.43 9.53 0.12
N CYS A 20 -0.46 8.20 0.23
CA CYS A 20 0.52 7.45 1.00
C CYS A 20 1.89 7.49 0.30
N THR A 21 2.81 8.29 0.82
CA THR A 21 4.17 8.43 0.27
C THR A 21 4.95 7.11 0.33
N GLU A 22 4.78 6.33 1.41
CA GLU A 22 5.37 5.00 1.55
C GLU A 22 4.88 4.04 0.45
N GLY A 23 3.56 4.01 0.21
CA GLY A 23 2.94 3.17 -0.80
C GLY A 23 3.24 3.63 -2.23
N ASN A 24 3.49 4.93 -2.43
CA ASN A 24 3.83 5.52 -3.73
C ASN A 24 5.31 5.33 -4.10
N ASN A 25 6.19 5.08 -3.12
CA ASN A 25 7.60 4.76 -3.34
C ASN A 25 7.86 3.27 -3.66
N ILE A 26 6.81 2.45 -3.82
CA ILE A 26 6.96 1.04 -4.20
C ILE A 26 7.33 0.94 -5.68
N GLU A 27 8.53 0.41 -5.94
CA GLU A 27 8.98 0.05 -7.30
C GLU A 27 7.96 -0.86 -8.02
N ARG A 28 7.77 -0.64 -9.32
CA ARG A 28 6.70 -1.30 -10.10
C ARG A 28 6.80 -2.83 -10.07
N GLU A 29 8.02 -3.36 -10.11
CA GLU A 29 8.33 -4.79 -10.01
C GLU A 29 7.88 -5.41 -8.67
N ASN A 30 7.80 -4.62 -7.61
CA ASN A 30 7.42 -5.06 -6.28
C ASN A 30 5.93 -4.82 -5.98
N LYS A 31 5.27 -3.91 -6.69
CA LYS A 31 3.85 -3.56 -6.47
C LYS A 31 2.91 -4.67 -6.96
N ARG A 32 1.95 -5.06 -6.14
CA ARG A 32 0.88 -6.01 -6.45
C ARG A 32 -0.46 -5.41 -6.07
N GLU A 33 -1.49 -5.71 -6.84
CA GLU A 33 -2.86 -5.33 -6.51
C GLU A 33 -3.39 -6.15 -5.33
N GLY A 34 -4.37 -5.57 -4.63
CA GLY A 34 -4.98 -6.16 -3.44
C GLY A 34 -4.15 -6.01 -2.17
N THR A 35 -4.67 -6.58 -1.08
CA THR A 35 -4.07 -6.47 0.26
C THR A 35 -2.92 -7.43 0.50
N GLY A 36 -2.84 -8.52 -0.28
CA GLY A 36 -1.87 -9.59 -0.05
C GLY A 36 -1.99 -10.26 1.33
N GLY A 37 -3.14 -10.13 2.00
CA GLY A 37 -3.33 -10.58 3.39
C GLY A 37 -2.54 -9.76 4.41
N LYS A 38 -1.94 -8.63 4.01
CA LYS A 38 -1.12 -7.80 4.89
C LYS A 38 -2.00 -6.79 5.65
N PRO A 39 -1.61 -6.39 6.88
CA PRO A 39 -2.29 -5.33 7.62
C PRO A 39 -2.24 -3.98 6.87
N LEU A 40 -3.14 -3.07 7.19
CA LEU A 40 -3.16 -1.72 6.62
C LEU A 40 -1.93 -0.92 7.10
N CYS A 41 -1.30 -0.19 6.19
CA CYS A 41 -0.25 0.77 6.52
C CYS A 41 -0.79 1.83 7.49
N LYS A 42 -0.03 2.14 8.55
CA LYS A 42 -0.45 3.12 9.56
C LYS A 42 -0.77 4.49 8.96
N ASN A 43 0.07 4.97 8.05
CA ASN A 43 -0.18 6.25 7.37
C ASN A 43 -1.48 6.21 6.53
N CYS A 44 -1.81 5.08 5.91
CA CYS A 44 -3.07 4.93 5.18
C CYS A 44 -4.30 4.90 6.11
N ALA A 45 -4.13 4.61 7.40
CA ALA A 45 -5.20 4.67 8.40
C ALA A 45 -5.44 6.10 8.90
N ASP A 46 -4.40 6.94 8.88
CA ASP A 46 -4.42 8.32 9.39
C ASP A 46 -4.73 9.38 8.30
N ILE A 47 -4.80 8.97 7.03
CA ILE A 47 -5.15 9.79 5.85
C ILE A 47 -6.59 9.48 5.43
#